data_AF-A0A2N7RGP6-F1
#
_entry.id   AF-A0A2N7RGP6-F1
#
_cell.length_a   1.000
_cell.length_b   1.000
_cell.length_c   1.000
_cell.angle_alpha   90.00
_cell.angle_beta   90.00
_cell.angle_gamma   90.00
#
_symmetry.space_group_name_H-M   'P 1'
#
loop_
_entity.id
_entity.type
_entity.pdbx_description
1 polymer ?
#
loop_
_entity_poly.entity_id
_entity_poly.type
_entity_poly.pdbx_seq_one_letter_code
_entity_poly.pdbx_strand_id
1 'polypeptide(L)'
;MKKPKYGPSFWSAPATAGVYKYFLLPLFILMPLLALWMQGHLSQENAVLSCFISSSIYACLPFTTALKRDQLLNEYRGYRSAIEARLRHSDVSPKEERYLLRKLVKLESQYHLVLNPTPAMQLANTLAIVATHLARTIARY
;
A
#
# COMPACT_ATOMS: atom_id res chain seq x y z
N MET A 1 6.47 18.17 16.11
CA MET A 1 5.83 18.56 14.83
C MET A 1 4.35 18.86 15.08
N LYS A 2 3.81 19.99 14.58
CA LYS A 2 2.36 20.27 14.66
C LYS A 2 1.61 19.24 13.81
N LYS A 3 0.58 18.60 14.38
CA LYS A 3 -0.27 17.66 13.62
C LYS A 3 -0.99 18.44 12.50
N PRO A 4 -1.00 17.95 11.25
CA PRO A 4 -1.69 18.65 10.18
C PRO A 4 -3.21 18.57 10.39
N LYS A 5 -3.91 19.65 10.03
CA LYS A 5 -5.35 19.82 10.30
C LYS A 5 -6.26 18.87 9.49
N TYR A 6 -5.83 18.46 8.29
CA TYR A 6 -6.65 17.72 7.32
C TYR A 6 -5.93 16.51 6.72
N GLY A 7 -5.19 15.76 7.54
CA GLY A 7 -4.53 14.52 7.14
C GLY A 7 -3.17 14.31 7.80
N PRO A 8 -2.53 13.16 7.54
CA PRO A 8 -1.18 12.89 8.02
C PRO A 8 -0.15 13.79 7.33
N SER A 9 0.97 14.02 8.01
CA SER A 9 2.07 14.82 7.46
C SER A 9 2.68 14.08 6.27
N PHE A 10 3.35 14.78 5.36
CA PHE A 10 3.98 14.14 4.20
C PHE A 10 4.91 12.97 4.61
N TRP A 11 5.66 13.15 5.69
CA TRP A 11 6.62 12.17 6.23
C TRP A 11 5.98 11.03 7.01
N SER A 12 4.74 11.19 7.47
CA SER A 12 4.00 10.19 8.25
C SER A 12 2.80 9.63 7.49
N ALA A 13 2.65 10.00 6.22
CA ALA A 13 1.52 9.60 5.40
C ALA A 13 1.71 8.15 4.94
N PRO A 14 0.73 7.26 5.18
CA PRO A 14 0.76 5.94 4.58
C PRO A 14 0.75 6.05 3.05
N ALA A 15 1.38 5.07 2.40
CA ALA A 15 1.46 5.02 0.96
C ALA A 15 0.06 4.98 0.33
N THR A 16 -0.13 5.72 -0.76
CA THR A 16 -1.39 5.68 -1.51
C THR A 16 -1.55 4.34 -2.22
N ALA A 17 -2.79 3.97 -2.54
CA ALA A 17 -3.10 2.76 -3.32
C ALA A 17 -2.27 2.62 -4.60
N GLY A 18 -2.10 3.71 -5.34
CA GLY A 18 -1.29 3.72 -6.57
C GLY A 18 0.18 3.44 -6.30
N VAL A 19 0.78 4.13 -5.31
CA VAL A 19 2.21 3.93 -4.95
C VAL A 19 2.44 2.51 -4.44
N TYR A 20 1.50 1.98 -3.65
CA TYR A 20 1.58 0.62 -3.13
C TYR A 20 1.52 -0.43 -4.26
N LYS A 21 0.50 -0.33 -5.13
CA LYS A 21 0.26 -1.29 -6.21
C LYS A 21 1.33 -1.25 -7.31
N TYR A 22 1.74 -0.06 -7.74
CA TYR A 22 2.57 0.11 -8.94
C TYR A 22 4.06 0.27 -8.66
N PHE A 23 4.46 0.62 -7.43
CA PHE A 23 5.87 0.85 -7.11
C PHE A 23 6.40 -0.07 -6.02
N LEU A 24 5.82 -0.04 -4.81
CA LEU A 24 6.37 -0.81 -3.69
C LEU A 24 6.32 -2.31 -3.96
N LEU A 25 5.19 -2.79 -4.49
CA LEU A 25 4.97 -4.22 -4.72
C LEU A 25 5.92 -4.83 -5.76
N PRO A 26 6.08 -4.28 -6.97
CA PRO A 26 7.08 -4.79 -7.92
C PRO A 26 8.51 -4.69 -7.37
N LEU A 27 8.83 -3.62 -6.64
CA LEU A 27 10.16 -3.41 -6.07
C LEU A 27 10.54 -4.52 -5.08
N PHE A 28 9.61 -4.94 -4.21
CA PHE A 28 9.84 -6.01 -3.24
C PHE A 28 10.09 -7.38 -3.89
N ILE A 29 9.61 -7.61 -5.11
CA ILE A 29 9.84 -8.86 -5.85
C ILE A 29 11.12 -8.76 -6.69
N LEU A 30 11.32 -7.64 -7.38
CA LEU A 30 12.40 -7.48 -8.35
C LEU A 30 13.76 -7.20 -7.71
N MET A 31 13.82 -6.50 -6.58
CA MET A 31 15.10 -6.20 -5.92
C MET A 31 15.87 -7.43 -5.44
N PRO A 32 15.27 -8.40 -4.73
CA PRO A 32 16.03 -9.58 -4.32
C PRO A 32 16.43 -10.48 -5.51
N LEU A 33 15.63 -10.53 -6.58
CA LEU A 33 16.03 -11.17 -7.84
C LEU A 33 17.23 -10.46 -8.49
N LEU A 34 17.22 -9.12 -8.54
CA LEU A 34 18.33 -8.33 -9.04
C LEU A 34 19.60 -8.53 -8.19
N ALA A 35 19.46 -8.58 -6.87
CA ALA A 35 20.57 -8.81 -5.94
C ALA A 35 21.19 -10.21 -6.16
N LEU A 36 20.36 -11.24 -6.31
CA LEU A 36 20.83 -12.60 -6.63
C LEU A 36 21.54 -12.66 -7.98
N TRP A 37 21.04 -11.91 -8.98
CA TRP A 37 21.69 -11.78 -10.28
C TRP A 37 23.05 -11.09 -10.19
N MET A 38 23.14 -9.96 -9.49
CA MET A 38 24.38 -9.22 -9.32
C MET A 38 25.46 -10.02 -8.56
N GLN A 39 25.05 -10.93 -7.68
CA GLN A 39 25.97 -11.79 -6.93
C GLN A 39 26.36 -13.08 -7.67
N GLY A 40 25.83 -13.31 -8.89
CA GLY A 40 26.06 -14.56 -9.62
C GLY A 40 25.42 -15.79 -8.96
N HIS A 41 24.58 -15.59 -7.94
CA HIS A 41 23.84 -16.62 -7.22
C HIS A 41 22.40 -16.79 -7.73
N LEU A 42 22.15 -16.34 -8.95
CA LEU A 42 20.86 -16.53 -9.61
C LEU A 42 20.73 -18.00 -10.06
N SER A 43 20.52 -18.87 -9.08
CA SER A 43 20.02 -20.22 -9.30
C SER A 43 18.49 -20.21 -9.27
N GLN A 44 17.91 -21.21 -9.92
CA GLN A 44 16.48 -21.47 -9.88
C GLN A 44 15.95 -21.51 -8.43
N GLU A 45 16.60 -22.26 -7.55
CA GLU A 45 16.20 -22.41 -6.14
C GLU A 45 16.15 -21.06 -5.41
N ASN A 46 17.16 -20.20 -5.62
CA ASN A 46 17.22 -18.88 -5.00
C ASN A 46 16.16 -17.92 -5.55
N ALA A 47 15.87 -18.00 -6.85
CA ALA A 47 14.81 -17.19 -7.47
C ALA A 47 13.41 -17.59 -6.96
N VAL A 48 13.16 -18.89 -6.78
CA VAL A 48 11.91 -19.40 -6.19
C VAL A 48 11.79 -18.96 -4.73
N LEU A 49 12.85 -19.14 -3.94
CA LEU A 49 12.89 -18.75 -2.53
C LEU A 49 12.65 -17.25 -2.37
N SER A 50 13.31 -16.43 -3.21
CA SER A 50 13.11 -14.98 -3.22
C SER A 50 11.67 -14.60 -3.54
N CYS A 51 11.07 -15.18 -4.59
CA CYS A 51 9.68 -14.91 -4.94
C CYS A 51 8.71 -15.34 -3.83
N PHE A 52 8.98 -16.47 -3.17
CA PHE A 52 8.18 -16.97 -2.06
C PHE A 52 8.27 -16.07 -0.83
N ILE A 53 9.48 -15.65 -0.45
CA ILE A 53 9.70 -14.72 0.67
C ILE A 53 9.01 -13.38 0.39
N SER A 54 9.19 -12.80 -0.80
CA SER A 54 8.53 -11.54 -1.17
C SER A 54 7.01 -11.65 -1.17
N SER A 55 6.46 -12.76 -1.68
CA SER A 55 5.01 -13.04 -1.66
C SER A 55 4.48 -13.21 -0.23
N SER A 56 5.24 -13.88 0.64
CA SER A 56 4.89 -14.09 2.05
C SER A 56 4.90 -12.79 2.85
N ILE A 57 5.90 -11.94 2.65
CA ILE A 57 5.94 -10.58 3.23
C ILE A 57 4.71 -9.79 2.79
N TYR A 58 4.30 -9.94 1.53
CA TYR A 58 3.13 -9.25 1.01
C TYR A 58 1.81 -9.78 1.59
N ALA A 59 1.68 -11.10 1.78
CA ALA A 59 0.54 -11.71 2.47
C ALA A 59 0.45 -11.30 3.96
N CYS A 60 1.58 -10.90 4.58
CA CYS A 60 1.62 -10.39 5.95
C CYS A 60 1.24 -8.89 6.08
N LEU A 61 1.18 -8.12 4.98
CA LEU A 61 0.81 -6.70 5.03
C LEU A 61 -0.64 -6.46 5.53
N PRO A 62 -1.66 -7.24 5.10
CA PRO A 62 -2.98 -7.23 5.70
C PRO A 62 -2.97 -7.53 7.21
N PHE A 63 -2.09 -8.42 7.67
CA PHE A 63 -2.02 -8.79 9.09
C PHE A 63 -1.39 -7.67 9.93
N THR A 64 -0.29 -7.07 9.46
CA THR A 64 0.34 -5.93 10.15
C THR A 64 -0.57 -4.70 10.17
N THR A 65 -1.35 -4.49 9.10
CA THR A 65 -2.38 -3.44 9.08
C THR A 65 -3.60 -3.78 9.95
N ALA A 66 -3.97 -5.06 10.10
CA ALA A 66 -5.02 -5.50 11.02
C ALA A 66 -4.68 -5.16 12.48
N LEU A 67 -3.42 -5.37 12.90
CA LEU A 67 -2.96 -5.06 14.26
C LEU A 67 -3.07 -3.57 14.63
N LYS A 68 -2.93 -2.67 13.64
CA LYS A 68 -3.06 -1.21 13.83
C LYS A 68 -4.36 -0.64 13.26
N ARG A 69 -5.31 -1.51 12.89
CA ARG A 69 -6.49 -1.13 12.12
C ARG A 69 -7.32 -0.10 12.85
N ASP A 70 -7.58 -0.33 14.13
CA ASP A 70 -8.43 0.55 14.93
C ASP A 70 -7.81 1.93 15.10
N GLN A 71 -6.49 1.99 15.34
CA GLN A 71 -5.77 3.26 15.40
C GLN A 71 -5.87 4.01 14.06
N LEU A 72 -5.59 3.34 12.94
CA LEU A 72 -5.64 3.95 11.61
C LEU A 72 -7.07 4.37 11.22
N LEU A 73 -8.09 3.59 11.60
CA LEU A 73 -9.49 3.95 11.41
C LEU A 73 -9.88 5.19 12.21
N ASN A 74 -9.42 5.29 13.46
CA ASN A 74 -9.68 6.45 14.31
C ASN A 74 -9.01 7.71 13.74
N GLU A 75 -7.76 7.60 13.28
CA GLU A 75 -7.07 8.69 12.59
C GLU A 75 -7.81 9.11 11.31
N TYR A 76 -8.20 8.14 10.47
CA TYR A 76 -8.96 8.38 9.25
C TYR A 76 -10.28 9.11 9.55
N ARG A 77 -11.06 8.63 10.53
CA ARG A 77 -12.32 9.24 10.94
C ARG A 77 -12.11 10.66 11.46
N GLY A 78 -11.06 10.90 12.24
CA GLY A 78 -10.72 12.22 12.75
C GLY A 78 -10.36 13.22 11.65
N TYR A 79 -9.60 12.80 10.65
CA TYR A 79 -9.28 13.66 9.50
C TYR A 79 -10.48 13.90 8.59
N ARG A 80 -11.29 12.86 8.36
CA ARG A 80 -12.50 12.96 7.55
C ARG A 80 -13.52 13.90 8.20
N SER A 81 -13.77 13.76 9.50
CA SER A 81 -14.71 14.62 10.21
C SER A 81 -14.27 16.08 10.22
N ALA A 82 -12.96 16.36 10.33
CA ALA A 82 -12.43 17.72 10.23
C ALA A 82 -12.65 18.35 8.85
N ILE A 83 -12.49 17.57 7.77
CA ILE A 83 -12.73 18.01 6.40
C ILE A 83 -14.23 18.25 6.16
N GLU A 84 -15.08 17.28 6.55
CA GLU A 84 -16.54 17.39 6.41
C GLU A 84 -17.11 18.54 7.24
N ALA A 85 -16.62 18.76 8.46
CA ALA A 85 -17.01 19.89 9.28
C ALA A 85 -16.68 21.22 8.59
N ARG A 86 -15.47 21.35 8.00
CA ARG A 86 -15.11 22.56 7.25
C ARG A 86 -16.02 22.77 6.05
N LEU A 87 -16.31 21.73 5.27
CA LEU A 87 -17.19 21.79 4.10
C LEU A 87 -18.62 22.20 4.42
N ARG A 88 -19.12 21.97 5.65
CA ARG A 88 -20.47 22.36 6.07
C ARG A 88 -20.60 23.84 6.43
N HIS A 89 -19.50 24.57 6.58
CA HIS A 89 -19.60 26.00 6.85
C HIS A 89 -19.95 26.78 5.57
N SER A 90 -20.82 27.77 5.72
CA SER A 90 -21.28 28.63 4.63
C SER A 90 -20.23 29.63 4.13
N ASP A 91 -19.07 29.74 4.79
CA ASP A 91 -17.96 30.64 4.45
C ASP A 91 -16.92 30.01 3.51
N VAL A 92 -17.11 28.77 3.10
CA VAL A 92 -16.13 28.04 2.28
C VAL A 92 -16.15 28.56 0.85
N SER A 93 -15.01 29.08 0.41
CA SER A 93 -14.85 29.49 -0.98
C SER A 93 -14.85 28.29 -1.94
N PRO A 94 -15.28 28.44 -3.21
CA PRO A 94 -15.23 27.35 -4.21
C PRO A 94 -13.81 26.81 -4.47
N LYS A 95 -12.77 27.59 -4.14
CA LYS A 95 -11.37 27.13 -4.23
C LYS A 95 -11.00 26.24 -3.04
N GLU A 96 -11.44 26.62 -1.85
CA GLU A 96 -11.25 25.84 -0.62
C GLU A 96 -12.04 24.52 -0.67
N GLU A 97 -13.28 24.56 -1.16
CA GLU A 97 -14.11 23.37 -1.38
C GLU A 97 -13.39 22.34 -2.28
N ARG A 98 -12.93 22.77 -3.46
CA ARG A 98 -12.15 21.92 -4.38
C ARG A 98 -10.84 21.40 -3.78
N TYR A 99 -10.23 22.14 -2.85
CA TYR A 99 -9.06 21.67 -2.13
C TYR A 99 -9.42 20.58 -1.12
N LEU A 100 -10.48 20.79 -0.33
CA LEU A 100 -10.97 19.85 0.68
C LEU A 100 -11.47 18.54 0.05
N LEU A 101 -12.19 18.61 -1.07
CA LEU A 101 -12.62 17.43 -1.84
C LEU A 101 -11.42 16.62 -2.34
N ARG A 102 -10.40 17.28 -2.92
CA ARG A 102 -9.15 16.60 -3.32
C ARG A 102 -8.42 15.97 -2.15
N LYS A 103 -8.45 16.61 -0.98
CA LYS A 103 -7.90 16.06 0.26
C LYS A 103 -8.65 14.82 0.74
N LEU A 104 -9.97 14.81 0.62
CA LEU A 104 -10.80 13.66 0.99
C LEU A 104 -10.49 12.44 0.10
N VAL A 105 -10.45 12.62 -1.22
CA VAL A 105 -10.06 11.56 -2.17
C VAL A 105 -8.65 11.04 -1.87
N LYS A 106 -7.70 11.95 -1.60
CA LYS A 106 -6.34 11.55 -1.23
C LYS A 106 -6.33 10.75 0.08
N LEU A 107 -7.09 11.17 1.09
CA LEU A 107 -7.20 10.49 2.37
C LEU A 107 -7.74 9.07 2.20
N GLU A 108 -8.82 8.87 1.44
CA GLU A 108 -9.36 7.54 1.12
C GLU A 108 -8.32 6.66 0.41
N SER A 109 -7.58 7.23 -0.54
CA SER A 109 -6.50 6.49 -1.22
C SER A 109 -5.34 6.08 -0.30
N GLN A 110 -5.07 6.85 0.76
CA GLN A 110 -4.01 6.58 1.73
C GLN A 110 -4.41 5.50 2.72
N TYR A 111 -5.68 5.46 3.12
CA TYR A 111 -6.23 4.47 4.04
C TYR A 111 -6.91 3.29 3.33
N HIS A 112 -6.73 3.14 2.01
CA HIS A 112 -7.39 2.12 1.20
C HIS A 112 -7.20 0.67 1.73
N LEU A 113 -6.03 0.32 2.26
CA LEU A 113 -5.78 -1.01 2.85
C LEU A 113 -6.65 -1.29 4.07
N VAL A 114 -6.96 -0.23 4.84
CA VAL A 114 -7.79 -0.30 6.05
C VAL A 114 -9.28 -0.32 5.68
N LEU A 115 -9.66 0.47 4.67
CA LEU A 115 -11.03 0.63 4.20
C LEU A 115 -11.50 -0.56 3.34
N ASN A 116 -10.63 -1.07 2.48
CA ASN A 116 -10.92 -2.17 1.58
C ASN A 116 -9.68 -3.06 1.37
N PRO A 117 -9.44 -4.05 2.25
CA PRO A 117 -8.27 -4.94 2.15
C PRO A 117 -8.41 -5.99 1.03
N THR A 118 -9.62 -6.25 0.54
CA THR A 118 -9.91 -7.35 -0.38
C THR A 118 -9.09 -7.31 -1.68
N PRO A 119 -8.96 -6.17 -2.39
CA PRO A 119 -8.12 -6.10 -3.59
C PRO A 119 -6.65 -6.39 -3.31
N ALA A 120 -6.14 -5.99 -2.13
CA ALA A 120 -4.76 -6.28 -1.75
C ALA A 120 -4.55 -7.77 -1.50
N MET A 121 -5.51 -8.46 -0.85
CA MET A 121 -5.45 -9.91 -0.65
C MET A 121 -5.60 -10.69 -1.98
N GLN A 122 -6.49 -10.26 -2.87
CA GLN A 122 -6.62 -10.87 -4.19
C GLN A 122 -5.33 -10.74 -5.01
N LEU A 123 -4.70 -9.56 -4.97
CA LEU A 123 -3.43 -9.31 -5.64
C LEU A 123 -2.30 -10.15 -5.03
N ALA A 124 -2.24 -10.26 -3.70
CA ALA A 124 -1.29 -11.14 -2.99
C ALA A 124 -1.40 -12.59 -3.47
N ASN A 125 -2.63 -13.11 -3.52
CA ASN A 125 -2.89 -14.46 -4.01
C ASN A 125 -2.52 -14.62 -5.48
N THR A 126 -2.83 -13.64 -6.32
CA THR A 126 -2.49 -13.68 -7.76
C THR A 126 -0.98 -13.70 -7.95
N LEU A 127 -0.24 -12.90 -7.19
CA LEU A 127 1.22 -12.86 -7.23
C LEU A 127 1.83 -14.15 -6.72
N ALA A 128 1.30 -14.74 -5.64
CA ALA A 128 1.75 -16.04 -5.16
C ALA A 128 1.55 -17.13 -6.23
N ILE A 129 0.42 -17.11 -6.93
CA ILE A 129 0.13 -18.02 -8.05
C ILE A 129 1.11 -17.77 -9.21
N VAL A 130 1.29 -16.52 -9.64
CA VAL A 130 2.22 -16.16 -10.73
C VAL A 130 3.66 -16.51 -10.37
N ALA A 131 4.11 -16.21 -9.16
CA ALA A 131 5.42 -16.59 -8.64
C ALA A 131 5.62 -18.11 -8.67
N THR A 132 4.61 -18.87 -8.24
CA THR A 132 4.63 -20.34 -8.28
C THR A 132 4.70 -20.86 -9.72
N HIS A 133 4.00 -20.23 -10.66
CA HIS A 133 4.08 -20.58 -12.08
C HIS A 133 5.42 -20.22 -12.68
N LEU A 134 5.95 -19.03 -12.43
CA LEU A 134 7.26 -18.58 -12.92
C LEU A 134 8.36 -19.50 -12.40
N ALA A 135 8.30 -19.83 -11.11
CA ALA A 135 9.17 -20.82 -10.46
C ALA A 135 9.15 -22.17 -11.20
N ARG A 136 7.97 -22.69 -11.51
CA ARG A 136 7.83 -23.97 -12.24
C ARG A 136 8.33 -23.91 -13.69
N THR A 137 8.18 -22.77 -14.36
CA THR A 137 8.65 -22.61 -15.75
C THR A 137 10.16 -22.49 -15.81
N ILE A 138 10.76 -21.71 -14.90
CA ILE A 138 12.21 -21.62 -14.76
C ILE A 138 12.77 -22.99 -14.36
N ALA A 139 12.03 -23.77 -13.55
CA ALA A 139 12.42 -25.12 -13.12
C ALA A 139 12.47 -26.21 -14.19
N ARG A 140 12.00 -25.92 -15.40
CA ARG A 140 12.04 -26.86 -16.52
C ARG A 140 13.21 -26.60 -17.48
N TYR A 141 13.99 -25.55 -17.24
CA TYR A 141 15.19 -25.17 -17.99
C TYR A 141 16.42 -25.26 -17.10
#